data_AF-A0A9U8EDX4-F1
#
_entry.id   AF-A0A9U8EDX4-F1
#
_cell.length_a   1.000
_cell.length_b   1.000
_cell.length_c   1.000
_cell.angle_alpha   90.00
_cell.angle_beta   90.00
_cell.angle_gamma   90.00
#
_symmetry.space_group_name_H-M   'P 1'
#
loop_
_entity.id
_entity.type
_entity.pdbx_description
1 polymer ?
#
loop_
_entity_poly.entity_id
_entity_poly.type
_entity_poly.pdbx_seq_one_letter_code
_entity_poly.pdbx_strand_id
1 'polypeptide(L)'
;MKILFSLTLIVLVLDYNEADITYLNGESGVSCGEHRCLKDQAECVDQKCVCFSGHGNGNFACYNSSNDEVYAEIKNDPIIVTFAHERVAAHMPCRALFTHLHSYFQGTDGTQHIGSCEIKVFTFAFKIRGKFYLQGFDLLMSIILWETWQKKDISIRIEGSAKDGTFTFLESGKDNVDVASDWGPPEKVNAFGQKIRTYYDGDNNLAIIDVARCGLRIQFRPTDVDHGKDQTQIPGLSVALVQNNVAQWLSRNIVLALPPFHIGPTLGEISNQFNVAPSEAILARFLEGAADQNFPGAPSQCGHLITTASDCMVRESRKEALELCSSLLMLPKFVRCFTNKTLEHETDSVLELFGACLNALCHRITPECLLVQDRITSSHCVDDTVPELTGFNCQF
;
A
#
# COMPACT_ATOMS: atom_id res chain seq x y z
N MET A 1 -52.58 31.59 33.87
CA MET A 1 -51.17 32.05 33.88
C MET A 1 -50.28 30.83 33.86
N LYS A 2 -49.91 30.34 32.66
CA LYS A 2 -48.93 29.27 32.45
C LYS A 2 -48.06 29.70 31.30
N ILE A 3 -46.79 29.96 31.62
CA ILE A 3 -45.75 30.44 30.71
C ILE A 3 -45.23 29.21 29.96
N LEU A 4 -45.45 29.15 28.64
CA LEU A 4 -44.76 28.22 27.75
C LEU A 4 -43.34 28.75 27.54
N PHE A 5 -42.35 28.08 28.11
CA PHE A 5 -40.96 28.25 27.69
C PHE A 5 -40.72 27.39 26.46
N SER A 6 -40.55 28.06 25.31
CA SER A 6 -40.07 27.47 24.07
C SER A 6 -38.59 27.15 24.23
N LEU A 7 -38.24 25.86 24.37
CA LEU A 7 -36.85 25.42 24.23
C LEU A 7 -36.60 25.18 22.73
N THR A 8 -36.01 26.17 22.09
CA THR A 8 -35.46 26.04 20.75
C THR A 8 -34.26 25.10 20.83
N LEU A 9 -34.47 23.85 20.39
CA LEU A 9 -33.40 22.88 20.17
C LEU A 9 -32.52 23.40 19.04
N ILE A 10 -31.41 24.04 19.38
CA ILE A 10 -30.32 24.34 18.45
C ILE A 10 -29.72 22.98 18.07
N VAL A 11 -30.19 22.42 16.96
CA VAL A 11 -29.48 21.35 16.27
C VAL A 11 -28.25 22.01 15.66
N LEU A 12 -27.14 21.93 16.39
CA LEU A 12 -25.80 22.00 15.81
C LEU A 12 -25.72 20.82 14.83
N VAL A 13 -26.05 21.08 13.57
CA VAL A 13 -25.62 20.23 12.46
C VAL A 13 -24.10 20.38 12.46
N LEU A 14 -23.42 19.44 13.11
CA LEU A 14 -22.05 19.12 12.74
C LEU A 14 -22.16 18.70 11.28
N ASP A 15 -21.68 19.55 10.38
CA ASP A 15 -21.37 19.15 9.00
C ASP A 15 -20.34 18.02 9.13
N TYR A 16 -20.84 16.79 9.19
CA TYR A 16 -20.03 15.62 8.96
C TYR A 16 -19.58 15.75 7.52
N ASN A 17 -18.28 15.97 7.33
CA ASN A 17 -17.61 15.82 6.04
C ASN A 17 -17.78 14.36 5.60
N GLU A 18 -18.93 14.03 5.02
CA GLU A 18 -19.22 12.67 4.55
C GLU A 18 -18.30 12.37 3.36
N ALA A 19 -17.29 11.53 3.61
CA ALA A 19 -16.58 10.83 2.57
C ALA A 19 -17.58 10.02 1.72
N ASP A 20 -17.32 9.92 0.41
CA ASP A 20 -18.26 9.26 -0.51
C ASP A 20 -18.06 7.75 -0.45
N ILE A 21 -19.16 7.01 -0.27
CA ILE A 21 -19.14 5.55 -0.10
C ILE A 21 -19.76 4.89 -1.32
N THR A 22 -18.99 4.04 -1.99
CA THR A 22 -19.44 3.25 -3.14
C THR A 22 -19.46 1.77 -2.82
N TYR A 23 -20.54 1.08 -3.19
CA TYR A 23 -20.72 -0.37 -3.02
C TYR A 23 -20.79 -1.08 -4.37
N LEU A 24 -20.01 -2.15 -4.56
CA LEU A 24 -19.95 -2.96 -5.78
C LEU A 24 -20.14 -4.45 -5.44
N ASN A 25 -20.87 -5.16 -6.30
CA ASN A 25 -21.16 -6.61 -6.18
C ASN A 25 -20.95 -7.29 -7.54
N GLY A 26 -19.81 -7.05 -8.18
CA GLY A 26 -19.49 -7.60 -9.50
C GLY A 26 -19.13 -9.07 -9.42
N GLU A 27 -19.75 -9.91 -10.25
CA GLU A 27 -19.31 -11.30 -10.37
C GLU A 27 -18.08 -11.48 -11.27
N SER A 28 -17.66 -10.46 -12.04
CA SER A 28 -16.52 -10.42 -12.98
C SER A 28 -16.35 -11.57 -13.97
N GLY A 29 -16.34 -11.21 -15.26
CA GLY A 29 -15.92 -12.00 -16.43
C GLY A 29 -16.26 -13.50 -16.46
N VAL A 30 -15.51 -14.24 -17.27
CA VAL A 30 -15.66 -15.70 -17.39
C VAL A 30 -14.89 -16.43 -16.29
N SER A 31 -15.41 -17.56 -15.83
CA SER A 31 -14.70 -18.43 -14.88
C SER A 31 -13.50 -19.10 -15.57
N CYS A 32 -12.35 -19.01 -14.93
CA CYS A 32 -11.03 -19.36 -15.44
C CYS A 32 -10.29 -20.21 -14.39
N GLY A 33 -10.67 -21.50 -14.28
CA GLY A 33 -10.24 -22.34 -13.17
C GLY A 33 -10.82 -21.86 -11.83
N GLU A 34 -9.97 -21.69 -10.82
CA GLU A 34 -10.35 -21.14 -9.50
C GLU A 34 -10.50 -19.61 -9.51
N HIS A 35 -10.10 -18.94 -10.59
CA HIS A 35 -10.12 -17.49 -10.69
C HIS A 35 -11.14 -16.97 -11.71
N ARG A 36 -11.46 -15.68 -11.64
CA ARG A 36 -12.34 -15.01 -12.59
C ARG A 36 -11.59 -13.92 -13.36
N CYS A 37 -11.64 -14.03 -14.68
CA CYS A 37 -11.01 -13.10 -15.61
C CYS A 37 -11.68 -11.71 -15.57
N LEU A 38 -10.93 -10.64 -15.82
CA LEU A 38 -11.51 -9.30 -15.97
C LEU A 38 -12.43 -9.23 -17.20
N LYS A 39 -13.65 -8.75 -17.00
CA LYS A 39 -14.63 -8.54 -18.08
C LYS A 39 -14.06 -7.54 -19.09
N ASP A 40 -14.22 -7.86 -20.37
CA ASP A 40 -13.81 -7.03 -21.53
C ASP A 40 -12.30 -6.68 -21.60
N GLN A 41 -11.46 -7.27 -20.74
CA GLN A 41 -10.01 -7.06 -20.72
C GLN A 41 -9.19 -8.35 -20.80
N ALA A 42 -9.76 -9.48 -20.37
CA ALA A 42 -9.09 -10.77 -20.37
C ALA A 42 -10.02 -11.92 -20.79
N GLU A 43 -9.41 -13.00 -21.29
CA GLU A 43 -10.06 -14.26 -21.64
C GLU A 43 -9.49 -15.45 -20.90
N CYS A 44 -10.31 -16.51 -20.82
CA CYS A 44 -9.91 -17.81 -20.33
C CYS A 44 -9.23 -18.61 -21.45
N VAL A 45 -7.90 -18.76 -21.36
CA VAL A 45 -7.12 -19.61 -22.27
C VAL A 45 -6.39 -20.66 -21.44
N ASP A 46 -6.64 -21.93 -21.71
CA ASP A 46 -6.03 -23.07 -20.99
C ASP A 46 -6.14 -22.95 -19.45
N GLN A 47 -7.33 -22.60 -18.96
CA GLN A 47 -7.63 -22.38 -17.54
C GLN A 47 -6.80 -21.24 -16.89
N LYS A 48 -6.27 -20.33 -17.70
CA LYS A 48 -5.53 -19.14 -17.25
C LYS A 48 -6.15 -17.88 -17.82
N CYS A 49 -6.02 -16.82 -17.05
CA CYS A 49 -6.58 -15.52 -17.39
C CYS A 49 -5.52 -14.74 -18.16
N VAL A 50 -5.75 -14.58 -19.46
CA VAL A 50 -4.82 -13.93 -20.38
C VAL A 50 -5.44 -12.62 -20.85
N CYS A 51 -4.70 -11.52 -20.76
CA CYS A 51 -5.17 -10.23 -21.24
C CYS A 51 -5.39 -10.29 -22.76
N PHE A 52 -6.51 -9.74 -23.26
CA PHE A 52 -6.85 -9.74 -24.69
C PHE A 52 -5.75 -9.14 -25.57
N SER A 53 -5.12 -8.09 -25.06
CA SER A 53 -3.96 -7.46 -25.67
C SER A 53 -3.04 -6.94 -24.58
N GLY A 54 -1.74 -6.97 -24.85
CA GLY A 54 -0.72 -6.48 -23.95
C GLY A 54 -0.33 -7.47 -22.85
N HIS A 55 -0.14 -6.95 -21.64
CA HIS A 55 0.51 -7.66 -20.55
C HIS A 55 -0.19 -7.39 -19.22
N GLY A 56 0.20 -8.10 -18.16
CA GLY A 56 -0.37 -7.95 -16.82
C GLY A 56 -0.86 -9.27 -16.25
N ASN A 57 -1.81 -9.20 -15.33
CA ASN A 57 -2.47 -10.36 -14.73
C ASN A 57 -3.96 -10.28 -15.05
N GLY A 58 -4.45 -11.16 -15.93
CA GLY A 58 -5.84 -11.14 -16.42
C GLY A 58 -6.92 -11.28 -15.35
N ASN A 59 -6.57 -11.63 -14.11
CA ASN A 59 -7.46 -11.64 -12.94
C ASN A 59 -7.47 -10.34 -12.14
N PHE A 60 -6.55 -9.42 -12.42
CA PHE A 60 -6.31 -8.23 -11.61
C PHE A 60 -6.26 -6.95 -12.44
N ALA A 61 -5.31 -6.85 -13.37
CA ALA A 61 -5.13 -5.68 -14.23
C ALA A 61 -4.48 -6.11 -15.55
N CYS A 62 -4.99 -5.56 -16.65
CA CYS A 62 -4.43 -5.69 -17.99
C CYS A 62 -3.98 -4.32 -18.49
N TYR A 63 -2.84 -4.29 -19.15
CA TYR A 63 -2.18 -3.08 -19.65
C TYR A 63 -1.93 -3.21 -21.13
N ASN A 64 -2.05 -2.11 -21.85
CA ASN A 64 -1.96 -2.13 -23.29
C ASN A 64 -0.49 -2.00 -23.74
N SER A 65 0.00 -2.99 -24.49
CA SER A 65 1.35 -2.95 -25.06
C SER A 65 1.55 -1.83 -26.08
N SER A 66 0.50 -1.29 -26.71
CA SER A 66 0.64 -0.19 -27.67
C SER A 66 1.00 1.15 -27.03
N ASN A 67 0.87 1.27 -25.71
CA ASN A 67 1.07 2.50 -24.97
C ASN A 67 2.42 2.53 -24.23
N ASP A 68 3.30 1.56 -24.46
CA ASP A 68 4.55 1.39 -23.70
C ASP A 68 4.31 1.49 -22.18
N GLU A 69 3.26 0.84 -21.68
CA GLU A 69 2.91 0.90 -20.26
C GLU A 69 3.91 0.09 -19.43
N VAL A 70 4.39 0.69 -18.34
CA VAL A 70 5.15 0.00 -17.27
C VAL A 70 4.30 0.01 -16.01
N TYR A 71 4.38 -1.05 -15.20
CA TYR A 71 3.52 -1.21 -14.04
C TYR A 71 4.25 -1.82 -12.84
N ALA A 72 3.75 -1.50 -11.65
CA ALA A 72 4.10 -2.15 -10.40
C ALA A 72 2.84 -2.49 -9.62
N GLU A 73 2.87 -3.60 -8.90
CA GLU A 73 1.69 -4.16 -8.23
C GLU A 73 2.02 -4.62 -6.81
N ILE A 74 1.04 -4.53 -5.91
CA ILE A 74 1.03 -5.24 -4.63
C ILE A 74 -0.16 -6.20 -4.70
N LYS A 75 0.10 -7.50 -4.69
CA LYS A 75 -0.93 -8.57 -4.73
C LYS A 75 -1.02 -9.27 -3.38
N ASN A 76 -2.09 -10.03 -3.17
CA ASN A 76 -2.37 -10.81 -1.95
C ASN A 76 -1.14 -11.50 -1.30
N ASP A 77 -1.14 -11.63 0.04
CA ASP A 77 -0.02 -12.14 0.88
C ASP A 77 1.32 -11.46 0.57
N PRO A 78 1.46 -10.19 0.94
CA PRO A 78 1.83 -9.11 0.05
C PRO A 78 3.03 -9.46 -0.84
N ILE A 79 2.73 -9.81 -2.10
CA ILE A 79 3.74 -9.94 -3.15
C ILE A 79 3.80 -8.62 -3.90
N ILE A 80 4.95 -7.97 -3.83
CA ILE A 80 5.26 -6.79 -4.63
C ILE A 80 5.84 -7.25 -5.96
N VAL A 81 5.33 -6.69 -7.04
CA VAL A 81 5.90 -6.73 -8.39
C VAL A 81 6.40 -5.32 -8.69
N THR A 82 7.70 -5.14 -8.87
CA THR A 82 8.30 -3.83 -9.13
C THR A 82 8.16 -3.42 -10.60
N PHE A 83 8.49 -2.17 -10.95
CA PHE A 83 8.55 -1.73 -12.35
C PHE A 83 9.66 -2.41 -13.16
N ALA A 84 10.61 -3.06 -12.49
CA ALA A 84 11.59 -3.96 -13.10
C ALA A 84 11.10 -5.41 -13.24
N HIS A 85 9.84 -5.69 -12.90
CA HIS A 85 9.23 -7.02 -12.86
C HIS A 85 9.86 -8.00 -11.86
N GLU A 86 10.60 -7.49 -10.87
CA GLU A 86 11.09 -8.29 -9.75
C GLU A 86 9.94 -8.59 -8.79
N ARG A 87 9.92 -9.80 -8.22
CA ARG A 87 8.84 -10.29 -7.35
C ARG A 87 9.37 -10.61 -5.97
N VAL A 88 8.70 -10.10 -4.94
CA VAL A 88 9.17 -10.22 -3.56
C VAL A 88 8.02 -10.19 -2.58
N ALA A 89 8.08 -11.04 -1.55
CA ALA A 89 7.15 -11.00 -0.43
C ALA A 89 7.57 -9.89 0.53
N ALA A 90 6.64 -9.00 0.91
CA ALA A 90 6.93 -7.86 1.77
C ALA A 90 5.77 -7.54 2.70
N HIS A 91 5.90 -7.85 3.98
CA HIS A 91 4.90 -7.55 4.98
C HIS A 91 5.03 -6.09 5.45
N MET A 92 4.05 -5.27 5.10
CA MET A 92 4.04 -3.84 5.40
C MET A 92 2.92 -3.56 6.40
N PRO A 93 3.19 -3.56 7.71
CA PRO A 93 2.15 -3.37 8.72
C PRO A 93 1.68 -1.91 8.84
N CYS A 94 2.39 -0.98 8.21
CA CYS A 94 2.16 0.46 8.32
C CYS A 94 2.06 1.08 6.93
N ARG A 95 1.79 2.39 6.89
CA ARG A 95 1.80 3.16 5.64
C ARG A 95 3.21 3.21 5.05
N ALA A 96 3.32 3.01 3.75
CA ALA A 96 4.57 2.92 3.02
C ALA A 96 4.54 3.73 1.73
N LEU A 97 5.68 4.31 1.33
CA LEU A 97 5.81 4.95 0.03
C LEU A 97 5.96 3.88 -1.05
N PHE A 98 4.92 3.67 -1.84
CA PHE A 98 4.93 2.66 -2.89
C PHE A 98 5.75 3.13 -4.10
N THR A 99 5.48 4.34 -4.62
CA THR A 99 6.26 4.93 -5.72
C THR A 99 6.29 6.46 -5.63
N HIS A 100 7.32 7.06 -6.21
CA HIS A 100 7.52 8.50 -6.30
C HIS A 100 8.23 8.87 -7.60
N LEU A 101 7.64 9.73 -8.42
CA LEU A 101 8.20 10.09 -9.72
C LEU A 101 7.70 11.45 -10.25
N HIS A 102 8.42 11.98 -11.24
CA HIS A 102 7.94 13.02 -12.14
C HIS A 102 7.52 12.41 -13.48
N SER A 103 6.34 12.83 -13.94
CA SER A 103 5.82 12.58 -15.27
C SER A 103 5.61 13.91 -16.02
N TYR A 104 5.59 13.87 -17.34
CA TYR A 104 5.19 15.00 -18.16
C TYR A 104 3.67 15.19 -18.13
N PHE A 105 3.23 16.45 -18.05
CA PHE A 105 1.83 16.82 -18.23
C PHE A 105 1.61 17.19 -19.69
N GLN A 106 0.89 16.32 -20.41
CA GLN A 106 0.62 16.48 -21.83
C GLN A 106 -0.45 17.55 -22.08
N GLY A 107 -0.48 18.13 -23.28
CA GLY A 107 -1.56 18.96 -23.79
C GLY A 107 -2.84 18.14 -24.02
N THR A 108 -3.92 18.82 -24.39
CA THR A 108 -5.20 18.14 -24.70
C THR A 108 -5.13 17.27 -25.95
N ASP A 109 -4.15 17.52 -26.82
CA ASP A 109 -3.88 16.72 -28.02
C ASP A 109 -2.99 15.50 -27.75
N GLY A 110 -2.45 15.34 -26.53
CA GLY A 110 -1.56 14.25 -26.15
C GLY A 110 -0.16 14.30 -26.76
N THR A 111 0.18 15.32 -27.54
CA THR A 111 1.46 15.36 -28.29
C THR A 111 2.48 16.32 -27.70
N GLN A 112 2.03 17.41 -27.09
CA GLN A 112 2.90 18.43 -26.52
C GLN A 112 3.03 18.28 -25.00
N HIS A 113 4.24 18.33 -24.45
CA HIS A 113 4.43 18.48 -23.01
C HIS A 113 4.29 19.95 -22.63
N ILE A 114 3.33 20.27 -21.76
CA ILE A 114 3.02 21.65 -21.35
C ILE A 114 3.31 21.88 -19.85
N GLY A 115 3.76 20.85 -19.15
CA GLY A 115 3.97 20.87 -17.72
C GLY A 115 4.53 19.56 -17.18
N SER A 116 4.46 19.40 -15.87
CA SER A 116 4.92 18.22 -15.13
C SER A 116 3.95 17.82 -14.04
N CYS A 117 3.93 16.52 -13.71
CA CYS A 117 3.22 15.96 -12.58
C CYS A 117 4.23 15.31 -11.62
N GLU A 118 4.36 15.78 -10.39
CA GLU A 118 4.99 15.01 -9.31
C GLU A 118 3.94 14.08 -8.72
N ILE A 119 4.23 12.78 -8.67
CA ILE A 119 3.30 11.74 -8.25
C ILE A 119 3.94 10.95 -7.11
N LYS A 120 3.25 10.88 -5.97
CA LYS A 120 3.59 10.02 -4.84
C LYS A 120 2.40 9.11 -4.54
N VAL A 121 2.64 7.81 -4.53
CA VAL A 121 1.63 6.83 -4.14
C VAL A 121 2.07 6.18 -2.83
N PHE A 122 1.21 6.24 -1.83
CA PHE A 122 1.40 5.55 -0.57
C PHE A 122 0.39 4.41 -0.44
N THR A 123 0.78 3.34 0.21
CA THR A 123 -0.10 2.22 0.53
C THR A 123 -0.16 2.03 2.02
N PHE A 124 -1.32 1.64 2.53
CA PHE A 124 -1.47 1.27 3.94
C PHE A 124 -2.27 -0.01 4.07
N ALA A 125 -1.96 -0.75 5.13
CA ALA A 125 -2.41 -2.11 5.33
C ALA A 125 -3.07 -2.26 6.70
N PHE A 126 -3.82 -3.33 6.82
CA PHE A 126 -4.48 -3.76 8.04
C PHE A 126 -4.24 -5.25 8.26
N LYS A 127 -4.30 -5.67 9.52
CA LYS A 127 -4.23 -7.09 9.85
C LYS A 127 -5.59 -7.75 9.66
N ILE A 128 -5.58 -8.96 9.11
CA ILE A 128 -6.67 -9.94 9.21
C ILE A 128 -6.06 -11.32 9.44
N ARG A 129 -6.55 -12.05 10.46
CA ARG A 129 -6.11 -13.43 10.77
C ARG A 129 -4.57 -13.59 10.85
N GLY A 130 -3.85 -12.54 11.25
CA GLY A 130 -2.38 -12.50 11.38
C GLY A 130 -1.61 -12.12 10.11
N LYS A 131 -2.29 -11.91 9.00
CA LYS A 131 -1.69 -11.45 7.73
C LYS A 131 -1.98 -9.96 7.54
N PHE A 132 -1.06 -9.26 6.89
CA PHE A 132 -1.23 -7.86 6.54
C PHE A 132 -1.73 -7.76 5.11
N TYR A 133 -2.93 -7.21 4.94
CA TYR A 133 -3.57 -7.00 3.65
C TYR A 133 -3.60 -5.52 3.32
N LEU A 134 -3.60 -5.18 2.04
CA LEU A 134 -3.76 -3.80 1.63
C LEU A 134 -5.19 -3.33 1.94
N GLN A 135 -5.31 -2.23 2.69
CA GLN A 135 -6.59 -1.60 3.04
C GLN A 135 -6.90 -0.43 2.11
N GLY A 136 -5.88 0.24 1.60
CA GLY A 136 -6.06 1.41 0.75
C GLY A 136 -4.76 2.06 0.32
N PHE A 137 -4.90 3.18 -0.35
CA PHE A 137 -3.77 3.96 -0.85
C PHE A 137 -4.08 5.46 -0.85
N ASP A 138 -3.00 6.25 -0.83
CA ASP A 138 -3.06 7.69 -1.07
C ASP A 138 -2.32 8.01 -2.36
N LEU A 139 -2.92 8.85 -3.20
CA LEU A 139 -2.25 9.55 -4.29
C LEU A 139 -2.04 11.00 -3.86
N LEU A 140 -0.79 11.44 -3.76
CA LEU A 140 -0.45 12.87 -3.70
C LEU A 140 0.14 13.28 -5.03
N MET A 141 -0.37 14.35 -5.61
CA MET A 141 0.05 14.81 -6.92
C MET A 141 0.12 16.33 -6.98
N SER A 142 1.21 16.83 -7.56
CA SER A 142 1.40 18.25 -7.88
C SER A 142 1.54 18.41 -9.38
N ILE A 143 0.62 19.14 -10.02
CA ILE A 143 0.66 19.46 -11.45
C ILE A 143 1.14 20.90 -11.62
N ILE A 144 2.18 21.11 -12.44
CA ILE A 144 2.77 22.42 -12.70
C ILE A 144 2.76 22.67 -14.21
N LEU A 145 2.21 23.80 -14.64
CA LEU A 145 2.33 24.28 -16.03
C LEU A 145 3.62 25.08 -16.22
N TRP A 146 4.38 24.81 -17.27
CA TRP A 146 5.68 25.47 -17.48
C TRP A 146 5.56 26.91 -18.01
N GLU A 147 4.51 27.21 -18.77
CA GLU A 147 4.32 28.56 -19.33
C GLU A 147 3.93 29.57 -18.25
N THR A 148 3.04 29.19 -17.35
CA THR A 148 2.45 30.08 -16.35
C THR A 148 3.00 29.89 -14.95
N TRP A 149 3.76 28.80 -14.72
CA TRP A 149 4.18 28.33 -13.39
C TRP A 149 3.01 28.11 -12.42
N GLN A 150 1.79 27.98 -12.94
CA GLN A 150 0.64 27.64 -12.13
C GLN A 150 0.78 26.21 -11.62
N LYS A 151 0.52 26.05 -10.32
CA LYS A 151 0.58 24.78 -9.62
C LYS A 151 -0.81 24.40 -9.10
N LYS A 152 -1.19 23.13 -9.25
CA LYS A 152 -2.37 22.53 -8.64
C LYS A 152 -1.98 21.27 -7.89
N ASP A 153 -2.28 21.26 -6.60
CA ASP A 153 -2.05 20.12 -5.70
C ASP A 153 -3.34 19.34 -5.50
N ILE A 154 -3.18 18.03 -5.38
CA ILE A 154 -4.27 17.06 -5.33
C ILE A 154 -3.85 15.92 -4.43
N SER A 155 -4.67 15.61 -3.43
CA SER A 155 -4.55 14.38 -2.67
C SER A 155 -5.86 13.61 -2.73
N ILE A 156 -5.77 12.31 -3.03
CA ILE A 156 -6.90 11.38 -3.04
C ILE A 156 -6.54 10.21 -2.15
N ARG A 157 -7.45 9.83 -1.26
CA ARG A 157 -7.39 8.62 -0.46
C ARG A 157 -8.51 7.70 -0.90
N ILE A 158 -8.16 6.45 -1.18
CA ILE A 158 -9.13 5.38 -1.39
C ILE A 158 -8.88 4.32 -0.34
N GLU A 159 -9.90 4.04 0.44
CA GLU A 159 -9.96 2.88 1.32
C GLU A 159 -10.94 1.86 0.73
N GLY A 160 -10.67 0.58 0.93
CA GLY A 160 -11.54 -0.47 0.47
C GLY A 160 -11.66 -1.59 1.49
N SER A 161 -12.84 -2.14 1.59
CA SER A 161 -13.10 -3.38 2.31
C SER A 161 -13.95 -4.30 1.44
N ALA A 162 -13.82 -5.61 1.61
CA ALA A 162 -14.73 -6.55 1.00
C ALA A 162 -15.15 -7.62 1.99
N LYS A 163 -16.42 -8.00 1.92
CA LYS A 163 -17.02 -9.02 2.76
C LYS A 163 -18.11 -9.75 2.01
N ASP A 164 -18.01 -11.07 1.95
CA ASP A 164 -19.01 -11.94 1.32
C ASP A 164 -19.38 -11.49 -0.12
N GLY A 165 -18.35 -11.17 -0.91
CA GLY A 165 -18.50 -10.71 -2.29
C GLY A 165 -18.95 -9.26 -2.45
N THR A 166 -19.22 -8.55 -1.35
CA THR A 166 -19.58 -7.12 -1.37
C THR A 166 -18.35 -6.25 -1.15
N PHE A 167 -18.02 -5.40 -2.13
CA PHE A 167 -16.88 -4.49 -2.11
C PHE A 167 -17.35 -3.08 -1.78
N THR A 168 -16.74 -2.47 -0.77
CA THR A 168 -17.04 -1.10 -0.34
C THR A 168 -15.79 -0.25 -0.51
N PHE A 169 -15.94 0.92 -1.12
CA PHE A 169 -14.90 1.92 -1.28
C PHE A 169 -15.29 3.21 -0.60
N LEU A 170 -14.35 3.78 0.14
CA LEU A 170 -14.47 5.10 0.75
C LEU A 170 -13.44 6.01 0.10
N GLU A 171 -13.92 7.11 -0.48
CA GLU A 171 -13.06 8.12 -1.10
C GLU A 171 -13.00 9.39 -0.26
N SER A 172 -11.81 9.96 -0.13
CA SER A 172 -11.58 11.22 0.55
C SER A 172 -10.55 12.05 -0.22
N GLY A 173 -10.61 13.38 -0.10
CA GLY A 173 -9.77 14.28 -0.90
C GLY A 173 -9.37 15.57 -0.18
N LYS A 174 -8.36 16.25 -0.76
CA LYS A 174 -7.96 17.63 -0.42
C LYS A 174 -7.15 18.29 -1.56
N ASP A 175 -7.12 19.61 -1.57
CA ASP A 175 -6.47 20.44 -2.59
C ASP A 175 -5.01 20.84 -2.28
N ASN A 176 -4.37 20.11 -1.36
CA ASN A 176 -2.96 20.24 -1.00
C ASN A 176 -2.28 18.86 -1.04
N VAL A 177 -0.95 18.80 -0.94
CA VAL A 177 -0.17 17.54 -0.88
C VAL A 177 0.20 17.14 0.56
N ASP A 178 -0.62 17.48 1.55
CA ASP A 178 -0.15 17.52 2.94
C ASP A 178 -0.14 16.18 3.69
N VAL A 179 -0.93 15.15 3.45
CA VAL A 179 -1.08 13.93 4.33
C VAL A 179 -1.35 14.12 5.85
N ALA A 180 -0.76 15.06 6.57
CA ALA A 180 -0.91 15.24 8.04
C ALA A 180 -2.20 15.97 8.42
N SER A 181 -2.74 16.80 7.53
CA SER A 181 -4.03 17.47 7.71
C SER A 181 -5.21 16.51 7.55
N ASP A 182 -6.32 16.83 8.21
CA ASP A 182 -7.59 16.13 8.09
C ASP A 182 -8.03 15.95 6.63
N TRP A 183 -8.61 14.79 6.34
CA TRP A 183 -9.14 14.45 5.03
C TRP A 183 -10.58 14.94 4.91
N GLY A 184 -10.91 15.56 3.78
CA GLY A 184 -12.25 16.04 3.45
C GLY A 184 -13.01 15.08 2.53
N PRO A 185 -14.23 15.45 2.13
CA PRO A 185 -14.98 14.72 1.11
C PRO A 185 -14.20 14.68 -0.22
N PRO A 186 -14.51 13.74 -1.13
CA PRO A 186 -13.83 13.67 -2.43
C PRO A 186 -13.92 15.00 -3.17
N GLU A 187 -12.78 15.47 -3.65
CA GLU A 187 -12.77 16.63 -4.53
C GLU A 187 -12.87 16.20 -5.99
N LYS A 188 -13.88 16.71 -6.69
CA LYS A 188 -13.92 16.63 -8.16
C LYS A 188 -12.92 17.62 -8.72
N VAL A 189 -11.66 17.21 -8.85
CA VAL A 189 -10.61 18.12 -9.29
C VAL A 189 -10.57 18.22 -10.81
N ASN A 190 -10.68 19.46 -11.30
CA ASN A 190 -10.30 19.82 -12.65
C ASN A 190 -8.97 20.57 -12.59
N ALA A 191 -7.89 19.94 -13.06
CA ALA A 191 -6.57 20.54 -13.15
C ALA A 191 -6.28 20.90 -14.60
N PHE A 192 -6.37 22.19 -14.94
CA PHE A 192 -6.00 22.72 -16.25
C PHE A 192 -6.71 22.01 -17.43
N GLY A 193 -7.99 21.67 -17.26
CA GLY A 193 -8.80 20.97 -18.26
C GLY A 193 -8.74 19.44 -18.16
N GLN A 194 -7.85 18.86 -17.34
CA GLN A 194 -7.90 17.45 -16.98
C GLN A 194 -8.90 17.23 -15.86
N LYS A 195 -9.92 16.42 -16.10
CA LYS A 195 -10.73 15.86 -15.01
C LYS A 195 -9.97 14.68 -14.42
N ILE A 196 -9.55 14.81 -13.17
CA ILE A 196 -9.01 13.68 -12.42
C ILE A 196 -10.21 12.97 -11.83
N ARG A 197 -10.43 11.74 -12.27
CA ARG A 197 -11.63 10.97 -11.93
C ARG A 197 -11.21 9.68 -11.28
N THR A 198 -11.71 9.48 -10.07
CA THR A 198 -11.95 8.15 -9.54
C THR A 198 -13.22 7.62 -10.19
N TYR A 199 -13.19 6.40 -10.67
CA TYR A 199 -14.39 5.68 -11.09
C TYR A 199 -14.32 4.23 -10.62
N TYR A 200 -15.50 3.64 -10.49
CA TYR A 200 -15.66 2.32 -9.91
C TYR A 200 -16.16 1.35 -10.97
N ASP A 201 -15.33 0.38 -11.31
CA ASP A 201 -15.68 -0.71 -12.22
C ASP A 201 -16.47 -1.75 -11.43
N GLY A 202 -17.80 -1.63 -11.50
CA GLY A 202 -18.73 -2.52 -10.80
C GLY A 202 -18.76 -3.95 -11.33
N ASP A 203 -18.28 -4.20 -12.55
CA ASP A 203 -18.15 -5.56 -13.07
C ASP A 203 -16.91 -6.25 -12.50
N ASN A 204 -15.81 -5.50 -12.37
CA ASN A 204 -14.52 -6.04 -11.94
C ASN A 204 -14.18 -5.77 -10.47
N ASN A 205 -15.03 -5.07 -9.73
CA ASN A 205 -14.81 -4.65 -8.35
C ASN A 205 -13.50 -3.88 -8.15
N LEU A 206 -13.25 -2.88 -9.01
CA LEU A 206 -12.04 -2.05 -8.96
C LEU A 206 -12.40 -0.58 -8.72
N ALA A 207 -11.67 0.07 -7.82
CA ALA A 207 -11.54 1.52 -7.84
C ALA A 207 -10.39 1.90 -8.77
N ILE A 208 -10.63 2.83 -9.68
CA ILE A 208 -9.66 3.24 -10.70
C ILE A 208 -9.49 4.76 -10.67
N ILE A 209 -8.24 5.20 -10.52
CA ILE A 209 -7.85 6.60 -10.73
C ILE A 209 -7.10 6.69 -12.05
N ASP A 210 -7.59 7.54 -12.94
CA ASP A 210 -6.97 7.78 -14.24
C ASP A 210 -6.61 9.27 -14.39
N VAL A 211 -5.31 9.51 -14.57
CA VAL A 211 -4.76 10.83 -14.89
C VAL A 211 -4.04 10.74 -16.23
N ALA A 212 -4.84 10.51 -17.28
CA ALA A 212 -4.37 10.33 -18.66
C ALA A 212 -3.28 11.33 -19.10
N ARG A 213 -3.44 12.63 -18.82
CA ARG A 213 -2.45 13.65 -19.20
C ARG A 213 -1.12 13.58 -18.44
N CYS A 214 -1.07 12.90 -17.30
CA CYS A 214 0.17 12.54 -16.61
C CYS A 214 0.61 11.10 -16.95
N GLY A 215 -0.13 10.38 -17.80
CA GLY A 215 0.12 8.98 -18.12
C GLY A 215 0.00 8.03 -16.92
N LEU A 216 -0.78 8.37 -15.89
CA LEU A 216 -0.92 7.58 -14.66
C LEU A 216 -2.26 6.86 -14.62
N ARG A 217 -2.24 5.57 -14.27
CA ARG A 217 -3.42 4.78 -13.94
C ARG A 217 -3.17 3.97 -12.68
N ILE A 218 -4.07 4.08 -11.70
CA ILE A 218 -4.02 3.30 -10.46
C ILE A 218 -5.29 2.45 -10.38
N GLN A 219 -5.16 1.16 -10.06
CA GLN A 219 -6.28 0.24 -9.90
C GLN A 219 -6.17 -0.45 -8.55
N PHE A 220 -7.27 -0.52 -7.79
CA PHE A 220 -7.28 -1.09 -6.45
C PHE A 220 -8.50 -2.00 -6.23
N ARG A 221 -8.24 -3.19 -5.68
CA ARG A 221 -9.26 -4.15 -5.22
C ARG A 221 -8.95 -4.55 -3.77
N PRO A 222 -9.86 -4.32 -2.82
CA PRO A 222 -9.65 -4.74 -1.44
C PRO A 222 -9.75 -6.27 -1.29
N THR A 223 -9.17 -6.78 -0.21
CA THR A 223 -9.27 -8.20 0.15
C THR A 223 -10.63 -8.51 0.74
N ASP A 224 -11.27 -9.57 0.26
CA ASP A 224 -12.49 -10.10 0.86
C ASP A 224 -12.14 -10.92 2.09
N VAL A 225 -12.57 -10.45 3.25
CA VAL A 225 -12.18 -11.03 4.55
C VAL A 225 -12.83 -12.39 4.81
N ASP A 226 -14.00 -12.64 4.21
CA ASP A 226 -14.76 -13.87 4.41
C ASP A 226 -14.26 -14.95 3.44
N HIS A 227 -14.09 -14.60 2.17
CA HIS A 227 -13.52 -15.50 1.17
C HIS A 227 -12.01 -15.71 1.35
N GLY A 228 -11.26 -14.70 1.78
CA GLY A 228 -9.84 -14.77 2.06
C GLY A 228 -9.02 -15.34 0.89
N LYS A 229 -8.47 -16.54 1.07
CA LYS A 229 -7.69 -17.24 0.02
C LYS A 229 -8.57 -17.75 -1.14
N ASP A 230 -9.87 -17.92 -0.89
CA ASP A 230 -10.85 -18.45 -1.85
C ASP A 230 -11.47 -17.31 -2.69
N GLN A 231 -11.00 -16.07 -2.52
CA GLN A 231 -11.40 -14.94 -3.35
C GLN A 231 -10.93 -15.16 -4.79
N THR A 232 -11.89 -15.33 -5.71
CA THR A 232 -11.62 -15.68 -7.12
C THR A 232 -10.90 -14.57 -7.89
N GLN A 233 -11.12 -13.32 -7.50
CA GLN A 233 -10.48 -12.15 -8.07
C GLN A 233 -9.34 -11.66 -7.18
N ILE A 234 -8.15 -11.46 -7.75
CA ILE A 234 -6.96 -11.12 -6.95
C ILE A 234 -7.10 -9.71 -6.36
N PRO A 235 -7.03 -9.54 -5.02
CA PRO A 235 -6.97 -8.22 -4.40
C PRO A 235 -5.56 -7.62 -4.50
N GLY A 236 -5.47 -6.29 -4.46
CA GLY A 236 -4.20 -5.59 -4.54
C GLY A 236 -4.30 -4.15 -5.05
N LEU A 237 -3.13 -3.53 -5.22
CA LEU A 237 -2.93 -2.26 -5.91
C LEU A 237 -2.11 -2.49 -7.17
N SER A 238 -2.46 -1.80 -8.25
CA SER A 238 -1.67 -1.63 -9.45
C SER A 238 -1.42 -0.15 -9.67
N VAL A 239 -0.18 0.21 -10.01
CA VAL A 239 0.19 1.53 -10.52
C VAL A 239 0.85 1.34 -11.87
N ALA A 240 0.21 1.84 -12.92
CA ALA A 240 0.70 1.82 -14.28
C ALA A 240 1.00 3.22 -14.79
N LEU A 241 2.04 3.30 -15.62
CA LEU A 241 2.57 4.53 -16.18
C LEU A 241 2.83 4.35 -17.67
N VAL A 242 2.48 5.33 -18.48
CA VAL A 242 2.95 5.42 -19.87
C VAL A 242 4.44 5.75 -19.86
N GLN A 243 5.30 4.85 -20.30
CA GLN A 243 6.76 4.98 -20.17
C GLN A 243 7.29 6.27 -20.81
N ASN A 244 6.75 6.66 -21.96
CA ASN A 244 7.15 7.89 -22.67
C ASN A 244 6.77 9.17 -21.91
N ASN A 245 5.88 9.09 -20.90
CA ASN A 245 5.53 10.22 -20.06
C ASN A 245 6.40 10.31 -18.81
N VAL A 246 7.07 9.23 -18.39
CA VAL A 246 7.88 9.23 -17.17
C VAL A 246 9.18 10.00 -17.41
N ALA A 247 9.29 11.16 -16.77
CA ALA A 247 10.47 12.02 -16.89
C ALA A 247 11.59 11.58 -15.94
N GLN A 248 11.25 11.24 -14.70
CA GLN A 248 12.24 10.90 -13.68
C GLN A 248 11.63 10.08 -12.55
N TRP A 249 12.38 9.09 -12.05
CA TRP A 249 12.08 8.39 -10.80
C TRP A 249 12.72 9.09 -9.61
N LEU A 250 11.92 9.38 -8.59
CA LEU A 250 12.33 10.06 -7.36
C LEU A 250 12.35 9.07 -6.19
N SER A 251 12.98 9.45 -5.08
CA SER A 251 13.05 8.63 -3.86
C SER A 251 13.44 7.16 -4.10
N ARG A 252 14.28 6.89 -5.11
CA ARG A 252 14.61 5.54 -5.62
C ARG A 252 15.11 4.56 -4.56
N ASN A 253 15.61 5.08 -3.43
CA ASN A 253 16.17 4.31 -2.33
C ASN A 253 15.18 4.06 -1.18
N ILE A 254 13.93 4.49 -1.28
CA ILE A 254 12.96 4.32 -0.19
C ILE A 254 11.57 3.92 -0.68
N VAL A 255 11.39 3.80 -2.00
CA VAL A 255 10.15 3.30 -2.61
C VAL A 255 10.15 1.77 -2.63
N LEU A 256 8.96 1.18 -2.54
CA LEU A 256 8.80 -0.27 -2.61
C LEU A 256 8.72 -0.80 -4.04
N ALA A 257 8.02 -0.06 -4.91
CA ALA A 257 7.99 -0.33 -6.33
C ALA A 257 9.28 0.18 -6.97
N LEU A 258 10.33 -0.65 -6.92
CA LEU A 258 11.62 -0.30 -7.50
C LEU A 258 11.46 0.12 -8.97
N PRO A 259 12.18 1.17 -9.41
CA PRO A 259 12.12 1.64 -10.79
C PRO A 259 12.71 0.57 -11.75
N PRO A 260 12.53 0.74 -13.07
CA PRO A 260 13.17 -0.13 -14.06
C PRO A 260 14.69 -0.26 -13.86
N PHE A 261 15.24 -1.45 -14.15
CA PHE A 261 16.63 -1.85 -13.87
C PHE A 261 17.72 -0.92 -14.46
N HIS A 262 17.39 -0.14 -15.49
CA HIS A 262 18.31 0.82 -16.12
C HIS A 262 18.28 2.21 -15.46
N ILE A 263 17.40 2.43 -14.48
CA ILE A 263 17.17 3.74 -13.84
C ILE A 263 17.51 3.72 -12.34
N GLY A 264 17.25 2.61 -11.65
CA GLY A 264 17.55 2.48 -10.22
C GLY A 264 17.99 1.07 -9.84
N PRO A 265 18.23 0.84 -8.54
CA PRO A 265 18.81 -0.40 -8.07
C PRO A 265 17.81 -1.56 -8.24
N THR A 266 18.34 -2.69 -8.68
CA THR A 266 17.65 -3.98 -8.67
C THR A 266 17.49 -4.50 -7.24
N LEU A 267 16.51 -5.35 -7.01
CA LEU A 267 16.32 -6.03 -5.73
C LEU A 267 17.56 -6.82 -5.31
N GLY A 268 18.29 -7.41 -6.27
CA GLY A 268 19.55 -8.10 -6.01
C GLY A 268 20.64 -7.15 -5.47
N GLU A 269 20.79 -5.96 -6.05
CA GLU A 269 21.75 -4.96 -5.55
C GLU A 269 21.39 -4.47 -4.15
N ILE A 270 20.10 -4.27 -3.86
CA ILE A 270 19.63 -3.87 -2.53
C ILE A 270 19.87 -4.98 -1.52
N SER A 271 19.55 -6.23 -1.88
CA SER A 271 19.83 -7.41 -1.04
C SER A 271 21.31 -7.52 -0.71
N ASN A 272 22.18 -7.29 -1.69
CA ASN A 272 23.64 -7.26 -1.49
C ASN A 272 24.10 -6.10 -0.62
N GLN A 273 23.50 -4.90 -0.75
CA GLN A 273 23.81 -3.73 0.07
C GLN A 273 23.50 -3.98 1.56
N PHE A 274 22.37 -4.62 1.85
CA PHE A 274 21.97 -4.95 3.21
C PHE A 274 22.55 -6.28 3.70
N ASN A 275 23.07 -7.12 2.80
CA ASN A 275 23.55 -8.48 3.07
C ASN A 275 22.47 -9.37 3.71
N VAL A 276 21.24 -9.27 3.21
CA VAL A 276 20.04 -10.01 3.66
C VAL A 276 19.28 -10.56 2.46
N ALA A 277 18.28 -11.40 2.68
CA ALA A 277 17.43 -11.89 1.61
C ALA A 277 16.48 -10.78 1.07
N PRO A 278 15.91 -10.98 -0.13
CA PRO A 278 15.11 -9.96 -0.80
C PRO A 278 13.91 -9.43 0.01
N SER A 279 13.24 -10.28 0.78
CA SER A 279 12.12 -9.89 1.65
C SER A 279 12.56 -8.90 2.73
N GLU A 280 13.67 -9.17 3.39
CA GLU A 280 14.22 -8.32 4.44
C GLU A 280 14.81 -7.03 3.85
N ALA A 281 15.34 -7.08 2.64
CA ALA A 281 15.84 -5.92 1.92
C ALA A 281 14.71 -4.92 1.59
N ILE A 282 13.54 -5.41 1.18
CA ILE A 282 12.35 -4.57 0.98
C ILE A 282 11.76 -4.10 2.31
N LEU A 283 11.79 -4.93 3.35
CA LEU A 283 11.41 -4.51 4.69
C LEU A 283 12.31 -3.36 5.18
N ALA A 284 13.62 -3.42 4.95
CA ALA A 284 14.55 -2.34 5.26
C ALA A 284 14.17 -1.04 4.53
N ARG A 285 13.87 -1.12 3.22
CA ARG A 285 13.39 0.03 2.42
C ARG A 285 12.10 0.62 2.95
N PHE A 286 11.14 -0.23 3.32
CA PHE A 286 9.89 0.17 3.97
C PHE A 286 10.17 0.99 5.24
N LEU A 287 11.09 0.49 6.09
CA LEU A 287 11.46 1.13 7.35
C LEU A 287 12.21 2.47 7.15
N GLU A 288 13.06 2.57 6.13
CA GLU A 288 13.78 3.81 5.79
C GLU A 288 12.87 4.90 5.17
N GLY A 289 11.73 4.52 4.59
CA GLY A 289 10.91 5.44 3.81
C GLY A 289 10.17 6.51 4.59
N ALA A 290 10.13 6.40 5.93
CA ALA A 290 9.60 7.42 6.85
C ALA A 290 8.27 8.05 6.40
N ALA A 291 7.35 7.23 5.89
CA ALA A 291 6.03 7.71 5.51
C ALA A 291 5.29 8.22 6.75
N ASP A 292 4.62 9.35 6.63
CA ASP A 292 3.67 9.81 7.63
C ASP A 292 2.59 8.74 7.85
N GLN A 293 2.18 8.51 9.09
CA GLN A 293 1.28 7.42 9.48
C GLN A 293 -0.17 7.86 9.67
N ASN A 294 -0.57 9.01 9.12
CA ASN A 294 -1.96 9.47 9.14
C ASN A 294 -2.83 8.67 8.17
N PHE A 295 -3.37 7.53 8.62
CA PHE A 295 -4.41 6.77 7.94
C PHE A 295 -5.44 6.23 8.94
N PRO A 296 -6.68 5.90 8.52
CA PRO A 296 -7.70 5.44 9.46
C PRO A 296 -7.31 4.13 10.12
N GLY A 297 -7.41 4.10 11.45
CA GLY A 297 -6.99 2.93 12.23
C GLY A 297 -5.47 2.73 12.26
N ALA A 298 -4.67 3.75 11.97
CA ALA A 298 -3.21 3.66 12.04
C ALA A 298 -2.74 3.16 13.42
N PRO A 299 -1.89 2.12 13.46
CA PRO A 299 -1.29 1.65 14.70
C PRO A 299 -0.41 2.75 15.31
N SER A 300 -0.56 2.98 16.61
CA SER A 300 0.22 3.98 17.34
C SER A 300 1.73 3.72 17.28
N GLN A 301 2.11 2.45 17.13
CA GLN A 301 3.50 2.03 17.07
C GLN A 301 4.18 2.27 15.71
N CYS A 302 3.44 2.56 14.63
CA CYS A 302 4.04 2.72 13.31
C CYS A 302 5.04 3.89 13.24
N GLY A 303 4.75 5.02 13.90
CA GLY A 303 5.68 6.16 13.96
C GLY A 303 6.95 5.88 14.79
N HIS A 304 6.79 5.19 15.92
CA HIS A 304 7.92 4.77 16.75
C HIS A 304 8.80 3.76 16.02
N LEU A 305 8.20 2.79 15.35
CA LEU A 305 8.91 1.77 14.59
C LEU A 305 9.82 2.37 13.52
N ILE A 306 9.31 3.32 12.73
CA ILE A 306 10.10 4.02 11.72
C ILE A 306 11.32 4.71 12.34
N THR A 307 11.12 5.38 13.47
CA THR A 307 12.21 6.08 14.18
C THR A 307 13.28 5.09 14.66
N THR A 308 12.88 4.01 15.32
CA THR A 308 13.78 2.95 15.79
C THR A 308 14.53 2.28 14.63
N ALA A 309 13.82 2.01 13.54
CA ALA A 309 14.42 1.33 12.40
C ALA A 309 15.40 2.21 11.64
N SER A 310 15.12 3.52 11.48
CA SER A 310 16.05 4.45 10.86
C SER A 310 17.42 4.48 11.56
N ASP A 311 17.44 4.40 12.89
CA ASP A 311 18.70 4.30 13.65
C ASP A 311 19.37 2.93 13.48
N CYS A 312 18.58 1.85 13.41
CA CYS A 312 19.13 0.53 13.15
C CYS A 312 19.79 0.41 11.76
N MET A 313 19.19 0.97 10.70
CA MET A 313 19.62 0.75 9.31
C MET A 313 21.04 1.26 9.03
N VAL A 314 21.56 2.19 9.83
CA VAL A 314 22.94 2.70 9.69
C VAL A 314 23.98 1.91 10.48
N ARG A 315 23.58 0.89 11.25
CA ARG A 315 24.47 0.09 12.10
C ARG A 315 25.02 -1.15 11.38
N GLU A 316 26.13 -1.67 11.89
CA GLU A 316 26.76 -2.91 11.37
C GLU A 316 25.93 -4.16 11.70
N SER A 317 25.28 -4.18 12.85
CA SER A 317 24.37 -5.22 13.35
C SER A 317 23.01 -5.27 12.65
N ARG A 318 22.75 -4.38 11.68
CA ARG A 318 21.46 -4.32 10.97
C ARG A 318 21.06 -5.64 10.33
N LYS A 319 22.05 -6.39 9.82
CA LYS A 319 21.81 -7.67 9.14
C LYS A 319 21.14 -8.66 10.09
N GLU A 320 21.80 -8.92 11.21
CA GLU A 320 21.33 -9.86 12.24
C GLU A 320 19.97 -9.43 12.78
N ALA A 321 19.76 -8.14 12.99
CA ALA A 321 18.48 -7.60 13.43
C ALA A 321 17.35 -7.83 12.41
N LEU A 322 17.59 -7.58 11.13
CA LEU A 322 16.60 -7.82 10.07
C LEU A 322 16.30 -9.31 9.92
N GLU A 323 17.31 -10.17 9.92
CA GLU A 323 17.15 -11.63 9.79
C GLU A 323 16.34 -12.22 10.96
N LEU A 324 16.59 -11.80 12.20
CA LEU A 324 15.91 -12.34 13.37
C LEU A 324 14.54 -11.69 13.63
N CYS A 325 14.45 -10.36 13.57
CA CYS A 325 13.21 -9.67 13.96
C CYS A 325 12.11 -9.76 12.91
N SER A 326 12.45 -9.85 11.62
CA SER A 326 11.44 -9.85 10.54
C SER A 326 10.40 -10.95 10.69
N SER A 327 10.81 -12.12 11.20
CA SER A 327 9.94 -13.27 11.51
C SER A 327 8.73 -12.90 12.39
N LEU A 328 8.87 -11.90 13.27
CA LEU A 328 7.78 -11.42 14.14
C LEU A 328 6.60 -10.83 13.34
N LEU A 329 6.86 -10.31 12.14
CA LEU A 329 5.85 -9.75 11.24
C LEU A 329 5.49 -10.72 10.11
N MET A 330 6.42 -11.57 9.69
CA MET A 330 6.24 -12.46 8.54
C MET A 330 5.46 -13.73 8.85
N LEU A 331 5.34 -14.14 10.12
CA LEU A 331 4.70 -15.39 10.51
C LEU A 331 3.24 -15.17 10.95
N PRO A 332 2.23 -15.50 10.11
CA PRO A 332 0.85 -15.12 10.42
C PRO A 332 0.28 -15.80 11.66
N LYS A 333 0.71 -17.04 11.95
CA LYS A 333 0.30 -17.75 13.16
C LYS A 333 0.77 -17.02 14.42
N PHE A 334 2.02 -16.57 14.43
CA PHE A 334 2.59 -15.80 15.53
C PHE A 334 1.87 -14.47 15.67
N VAL A 335 1.80 -13.67 14.59
CA VAL A 335 1.10 -12.37 14.58
C VAL A 335 -0.33 -12.53 15.11
N ARG A 336 -1.11 -13.50 14.60
CA ARG A 336 -2.50 -13.74 15.05
C ARG A 336 -2.59 -14.12 16.52
N CYS A 337 -1.62 -14.88 17.04
CA CYS A 337 -1.64 -15.32 18.42
C CYS A 337 -1.22 -14.21 19.38
N PHE A 338 -0.17 -13.47 19.02
CA PHE A 338 0.44 -12.44 19.84
C PHE A 338 -0.39 -11.15 19.87
N THR A 339 -1.05 -10.83 18.75
CA THR A 339 -2.07 -9.77 18.70
C THR A 339 -3.38 -10.28 19.28
N ASN A 340 -4.21 -9.38 19.79
CA ASN A 340 -5.49 -9.77 20.37
C ASN A 340 -6.37 -10.46 19.31
N LYS A 341 -6.65 -11.76 19.50
CA LYS A 341 -7.44 -12.59 18.57
C LYS A 341 -8.84 -12.05 18.29
N THR A 342 -9.40 -11.22 19.18
CA THR A 342 -10.75 -10.65 19.02
C THR A 342 -10.74 -9.30 18.29
N LEU A 343 -9.58 -8.66 18.13
CA LEU A 343 -9.43 -7.39 17.43
C LEU A 343 -8.72 -7.63 16.10
N GLU A 344 -9.49 -7.69 15.02
CA GLU A 344 -8.96 -8.05 13.70
C GLU A 344 -7.82 -7.11 13.26
N HIS A 345 -7.91 -5.82 13.58
CA HIS A 345 -6.95 -4.79 13.15
C HIS A 345 -5.90 -4.38 14.19
N GLU A 346 -5.92 -4.92 15.41
CA GLU A 346 -4.93 -4.56 16.45
C GLU A 346 -3.55 -5.06 16.06
N THR A 347 -2.55 -4.18 15.97
CA THR A 347 -1.18 -4.55 15.59
C THR A 347 -0.12 -3.92 16.48
N ASP A 348 -0.52 -3.05 17.42
CA ASP A 348 0.41 -2.33 18.29
C ASP A 348 1.29 -3.29 19.09
N SER A 349 0.73 -4.37 19.64
CA SER A 349 1.49 -5.32 20.46
C SER A 349 2.65 -5.97 19.70
N VAL A 350 2.41 -6.40 18.45
CA VAL A 350 3.44 -7.05 17.63
C VAL A 350 4.43 -6.05 17.05
N LEU A 351 3.99 -4.83 16.75
CA LEU A 351 4.86 -3.76 16.27
C LEU A 351 5.79 -3.24 17.37
N GLU A 352 5.30 -3.14 18.60
CA GLU A 352 6.11 -2.81 19.77
C GLU A 352 7.19 -3.88 20.00
N LEU A 353 6.81 -5.17 19.95
CA LEU A 353 7.78 -6.27 20.08
C LEU A 353 8.82 -6.25 18.95
N PHE A 354 8.39 -6.01 17.72
CA PHE A 354 9.28 -5.89 16.57
C PHE A 354 10.24 -4.70 16.72
N GLY A 355 9.76 -3.53 17.12
CA GLY A 355 10.59 -2.36 17.41
C GLY A 355 11.60 -2.61 18.53
N ALA A 356 11.19 -3.24 19.62
CA ALA A 356 12.08 -3.62 20.72
C ALA A 356 13.15 -4.62 20.26
N CYS A 357 12.78 -5.59 19.43
CA CYS A 357 13.71 -6.55 18.84
C CYS A 357 14.78 -5.85 17.99
N LEU A 358 14.36 -4.95 17.10
CA LEU A 358 15.29 -4.15 16.28
C LEU A 358 16.21 -3.32 17.19
N ASN A 359 15.65 -2.60 18.17
CA ASN A 359 16.46 -1.78 19.07
C ASN A 359 17.54 -2.60 19.78
N ALA A 360 17.13 -3.71 20.39
CA ALA A 360 18.00 -4.56 21.18
C ALA A 360 19.15 -5.17 20.35
N LEU A 361 18.85 -5.69 19.16
CA LEU A 361 19.86 -6.32 18.31
C LEU A 361 20.77 -5.27 17.65
N CYS A 362 20.21 -4.17 17.15
CA CYS A 362 21.04 -3.16 16.47
C CYS A 362 21.96 -2.44 17.46
N HIS A 363 21.54 -2.26 18.72
CA HIS A 363 22.38 -1.66 19.76
C HIS A 363 23.17 -2.67 20.62
N ARG A 364 22.99 -3.98 20.39
CA ARG A 364 23.58 -5.07 21.20
C ARG A 364 23.29 -4.93 22.69
N ILE A 365 22.04 -4.58 23.04
CA ILE A 365 21.60 -4.40 24.43
C ILE A 365 21.09 -5.74 24.96
N THR A 366 21.97 -6.52 25.59
CA THR A 366 21.64 -7.87 26.09
C THR A 366 20.40 -7.91 27.00
N PRO A 367 20.23 -7.01 27.99
CA PRO A 367 19.02 -7.04 28.84
C PRO A 367 17.72 -6.86 28.06
N GLU A 368 17.69 -5.95 27.09
CA GLU A 368 16.51 -5.72 26.25
C GLU A 368 16.25 -6.90 25.32
N CYS A 369 17.30 -7.50 24.77
CA CYS A 369 17.15 -8.70 23.95
C CYS A 369 16.56 -9.86 24.76
N LEU A 370 17.02 -10.08 26.01
CA LEU A 370 16.48 -11.11 26.88
C LEU A 370 14.99 -10.87 27.20
N LEU A 371 14.56 -9.61 27.32
CA LEU A 371 13.14 -9.27 27.48
C LEU A 371 12.33 -9.58 26.22
N VAL A 372 12.88 -9.34 25.02
CA VAL A 372 12.25 -9.72 23.75
C VAL A 372 12.10 -11.24 23.68
N GLN A 373 13.18 -11.98 24.00
CA GLN A 373 13.17 -13.44 24.03
C GLN A 373 12.15 -13.98 25.04
N ASP A 374 12.07 -13.41 26.24
CA ASP A 374 11.09 -13.79 27.26
C ASP A 374 9.66 -13.50 26.80
N ARG A 375 9.38 -12.34 26.19
CA ARG A 375 8.07 -12.03 25.61
C ARG A 375 7.66 -13.01 24.52
N ILE A 376 8.60 -13.41 23.65
CA ILE A 376 8.34 -14.40 22.60
C ILE A 376 8.00 -15.75 23.22
N THR A 377 8.83 -16.24 24.14
CA THR A 377 8.69 -17.59 24.73
C THR A 377 7.51 -17.71 25.70
N SER A 378 7.27 -16.70 26.53
CA SER A 378 6.15 -16.65 27.49
C SER A 378 4.78 -16.42 26.84
N SER A 379 4.73 -15.93 25.59
CA SER A 379 3.47 -15.73 24.87
C SER A 379 2.70 -17.02 24.59
N HIS A 380 3.37 -18.18 24.63
CA HIS A 380 2.83 -19.47 24.16
C HIS A 380 2.30 -19.42 22.70
N CYS A 381 2.79 -18.46 21.90
CA CYS A 381 2.43 -18.28 20.49
C CYS A 381 3.42 -18.90 19.51
N VAL A 382 4.55 -19.40 20.02
CA VAL A 382 5.56 -20.12 19.25
C VAL A 382 5.29 -21.61 19.40
N ASP A 383 5.11 -22.29 18.29
CA ASP A 383 5.12 -23.75 18.23
C ASP A 383 6.56 -24.20 17.91
N ASP A 384 6.95 -25.41 18.32
CA ASP A 384 8.29 -26.00 18.12
C ASP A 384 8.68 -26.10 16.63
N THR A 385 7.72 -25.83 15.73
CA THR A 385 7.88 -25.82 14.28
C THR A 385 8.36 -24.49 13.69
N VAL A 386 8.73 -23.49 14.50
CA VAL A 386 9.20 -22.17 14.03
C VAL A 386 10.65 -21.91 14.49
N PRO A 387 11.65 -22.48 13.78
CA PRO A 387 13.06 -22.40 14.16
C PRO A 387 13.57 -20.98 14.40
N GLU A 388 13.05 -20.01 13.64
CA GLU A 388 13.46 -18.61 13.67
C GLU A 388 13.11 -17.93 15.01
N LEU A 389 11.98 -18.32 15.63
CA LEU A 389 11.56 -17.78 16.92
C LEU A 389 12.06 -18.63 18.10
N THR A 390 12.20 -19.95 17.91
CA THR A 390 12.74 -20.84 18.95
C THR A 390 14.26 -20.72 19.09
N GLY A 391 14.96 -20.30 18.03
CA GLY A 391 16.41 -20.09 17.98
C GLY A 391 16.87 -18.67 18.35
N PHE A 392 15.94 -17.78 18.72
CA PHE A 392 16.25 -16.41 19.11
C PHE A 392 17.12 -16.41 20.38
N ASN A 393 18.39 -16.02 20.24
CA ASN A 393 19.38 -16.01 21.31
C ASN A 393 20.08 -14.66 21.39
N CYS A 394 20.29 -14.16 22.60
CA CYS A 394 20.79 -12.83 22.92
C CYS A 394 22.28 -12.81 23.33
N GLN A 395 23.07 -13.75 22.82
CA GLN A 395 24.50 -13.83 23.06
C GLN A 395 25.27 -13.08 21.97
N PHE A 396 25.73 -11.86 22.29
CA PHE A 396 26.45 -10.96 21.37
C PHE A 396 27.97 -10.95 21.56
#